data_AF-E1ICN0-F1
#
_entry.id   AF-E1ICN0-F1
#
_cell.length_a   1.000
_cell.length_b   1.000
_cell.length_c   1.000
_cell.angle_alpha   90.00
_cell.angle_beta   90.00
_cell.angle_gamma   90.00
#
_symmetry.space_group_name_H-M   'P 1'
#
loop_
_entity.id
_entity.type
_entity.pdbx_description
1 polymer ?
#
loop_
_entity_poly.entity_id
_entity_poly.type
_entity_poly.pdbx_seq_one_letter_code
_entity_poly.pdbx_strand_id
1 'polypeptide(L)'
;MQLLFRSGGQRMLIDMEQAGNQTVQVGEYTYRPGQMARKVRRLATQMWGNSLTPGILEQRLVFEALDNVAAMSPWSDSGSFSPSSGSVVTLGRWDEDGSVGIALHELAHEMHMRHGGYDHSDGVLREALSLLAENEAGLHRTFEREPYYTASNLINQLNGMSGFGRQSFGKRWEEIANITSDVGLSDLVNYYLDRSEHLGLGRWLKRYTEDIELRDGILNHLAVVSLRYSLSYRRHLIEQLVRCPREISPDQLSYVLESISTLDRRYPNDDLDQIIDFCFAPHTRQRRRLLAFGS
;
A
#
# COMPACT_ATOMS: atom_id res chain seq x y z
N MET A 1 25.52 5.51 -6.78
CA MET A 1 24.37 6.43 -6.98
C MET A 1 24.89 7.72 -7.57
N GLN A 2 24.12 8.35 -8.45
CA GLN A 2 24.54 9.58 -9.13
C GLN A 2 23.62 10.74 -8.78
N LEU A 3 24.19 11.94 -8.63
CA LEU A 3 23.45 13.19 -8.60
C LEU A 3 23.70 13.94 -9.91
N LEU A 4 22.63 14.14 -10.68
CA LEU A 4 22.60 14.89 -11.91
C LEU A 4 22.12 16.32 -11.64
N PHE A 5 22.99 17.29 -11.88
CA PHE A 5 22.63 18.70 -11.90
C PHE A 5 22.31 19.16 -13.31
N ARG A 6 21.16 19.83 -13.48
CA ARG A 6 20.78 20.51 -14.71
C ARG A 6 20.59 22.00 -14.45
N SER A 7 21.51 22.81 -14.97
CA SER A 7 21.48 24.27 -14.91
C SER A 7 21.80 24.83 -16.29
N GLY A 8 20.97 25.75 -16.81
CA GLY A 8 21.27 26.51 -18.03
C GLY A 8 21.64 25.68 -19.27
N GLY A 9 21.16 24.44 -19.38
CA GLY A 9 21.51 23.51 -20.47
C GLY A 9 22.79 22.69 -20.26
N GLN A 10 23.54 22.95 -19.19
CA GLN A 10 24.68 22.13 -18.77
C GLN A 10 24.22 20.98 -17.87
N ARG A 11 24.93 19.85 -17.98
CA ARG A 11 24.71 18.65 -17.17
C ARG A 11 25.99 18.31 -16.43
N MET A 12 25.92 18.21 -15.11
CA MET A 12 27.02 17.76 -14.26
C MET A 12 26.59 16.53 -13.48
N LEU A 13 27.41 15.48 -13.52
CA LEU A 13 27.20 14.24 -12.76
C LEU A 13 28.16 14.20 -11.58
N ILE A 14 27.63 13.96 -10.39
CA ILE A 14 28.40 13.77 -9.15
C ILE A 14 28.18 12.34 -8.67
N ASP A 15 29.26 11.62 -8.40
CA ASP A 15 29.18 10.38 -7.63
C ASP A 15 28.89 10.74 -6.18
N MET A 16 27.67 10.43 -5.74
CA MET A 16 27.21 10.79 -4.40
C MET A 16 28.01 10.11 -3.30
N GLU A 17 28.56 8.93 -3.54
CA GLU A 17 29.33 8.20 -2.52
C GLU A 17 30.70 8.83 -2.28
N GLN A 18 31.23 9.50 -3.29
CA GLN A 18 32.53 10.20 -3.25
C GLN A 18 32.39 11.69 -2.97
N ALA A 19 31.16 12.22 -2.84
CA ALA A 19 30.88 13.63 -2.62
C ALA A 19 31.38 14.18 -1.25
N GLY A 20 31.82 13.32 -0.33
CA GLY A 20 32.38 13.74 0.96
C GLY A 20 31.39 14.57 1.80
N ASN A 21 31.78 15.81 2.14
CA ASN A 21 30.98 16.78 2.89
C ASN A 21 30.36 17.87 2.01
N GLN A 22 30.31 17.67 0.68
CA GLN A 22 29.67 18.61 -0.22
C GLN A 22 28.19 18.78 0.14
N THR A 23 27.70 20.01 0.00
CA THR A 23 26.29 20.37 0.17
C THR A 23 25.75 20.95 -1.11
N VAL A 24 24.48 20.65 -1.37
CA VAL A 24 23.76 21.05 -2.57
C VAL A 24 22.48 21.73 -2.12
N GLN A 25 22.26 22.97 -2.56
CA GLN A 25 21.01 23.68 -2.31
C GLN A 25 20.10 23.56 -3.53
N VAL A 26 18.86 23.11 -3.33
CA VAL A 26 17.84 23.04 -4.39
C VAL A 26 16.54 23.60 -3.82
N GLY A 27 16.13 24.77 -4.32
CA GLY A 27 15.03 25.53 -3.73
C GLY A 27 15.33 25.89 -2.26
N GLU A 28 14.41 25.54 -1.37
CA GLU A 28 14.50 25.83 0.07
C GLU A 28 15.29 24.76 0.85
N TYR A 29 15.60 23.63 0.22
CA TYR A 29 16.21 22.49 0.90
C TYR A 29 17.70 22.41 0.64
N THR A 30 18.42 21.95 1.66
CA THR A 30 19.86 21.63 1.58
C THR A 30 20.05 20.13 1.68
N TYR A 31 20.75 19.58 0.70
CA TYR A 31 21.02 18.15 0.58
C TYR A 31 22.51 17.89 0.78
N ARG A 32 22.82 16.76 1.42
CA ARG A 32 24.19 16.26 1.55
C ARG A 32 24.30 14.95 0.77
N PRO A 33 24.77 14.96 -0.48
CA PRO A 33 24.74 13.79 -1.35
C PRO A 33 25.40 12.56 -0.72
N GLY A 34 26.54 12.74 -0.03
CA GLY A 34 27.22 11.67 0.70
C GLY A 34 26.43 11.09 1.87
N GLN A 35 25.64 11.91 2.59
CA GLN A 35 24.79 11.42 3.68
C GLN A 35 23.58 10.66 3.13
N MET A 36 22.92 11.21 2.10
CA MET A 36 21.82 10.56 1.41
C MET A 36 22.22 9.20 0.86
N ALA A 37 23.31 9.11 0.11
CA ALA A 37 23.80 7.86 -0.45
C ALA A 37 24.06 6.80 0.63
N ARG A 38 24.74 7.18 1.72
CA ARG A 38 24.96 6.27 2.86
C ARG A 38 23.64 5.83 3.50
N LYS A 39 22.68 6.74 3.66
CA LYS A 39 21.37 6.44 4.26
C LYS A 39 20.56 5.48 3.37
N VAL A 40 20.47 5.76 2.06
CA VAL A 40 19.82 4.88 1.07
C VAL A 40 20.46 3.50 1.09
N ARG A 41 21.80 3.41 0.99
CA ARG A 41 22.50 2.11 0.99
C ARG A 41 22.25 1.32 2.27
N ARG A 42 22.35 1.98 3.42
CA ARG A 42 22.07 1.35 4.72
C ARG A 42 20.65 0.79 4.77
N LEU A 43 19.65 1.60 4.41
CA LEU A 43 18.25 1.21 4.44
C LEU A 43 17.95 0.11 3.42
N ALA A 44 18.44 0.23 2.18
CA ALA A 44 18.29 -0.80 1.15
C ALA A 44 18.93 -2.14 1.57
N THR A 45 20.09 -2.09 2.23
CA THR A 45 20.75 -3.28 2.76
C THR A 45 19.97 -3.90 3.92
N GLN A 46 19.37 -3.08 4.80
CA GLN A 46 18.49 -3.55 5.88
C GLN A 46 17.21 -4.19 5.34
N MET A 47 16.63 -3.61 4.28
CA MET A 47 15.39 -4.03 3.65
C MET A 47 15.57 -5.32 2.85
N TRP A 48 16.45 -5.30 1.85
CA TRP A 48 16.59 -6.40 0.89
C TRP A 48 17.81 -7.29 1.14
N GLY A 49 18.80 -6.85 1.91
CA GLY A 49 19.96 -7.67 2.30
C GLY A 49 20.60 -8.39 1.11
N ASN A 50 20.65 -9.72 1.19
CA ASN A 50 21.19 -10.58 0.14
C ASN A 50 20.36 -10.59 -1.16
N SER A 51 19.10 -10.21 -1.08
CA SER A 51 18.21 -10.09 -2.24
C SER A 51 18.45 -8.78 -3.00
N LEU A 52 19.15 -7.80 -2.42
CA LEU A 52 19.49 -6.57 -3.11
C LEU A 52 20.37 -6.87 -4.33
N THR A 53 19.91 -6.49 -5.51
CA THR A 53 20.66 -6.78 -6.73
C THR A 53 22.00 -6.02 -6.72
N PRO A 54 23.13 -6.70 -6.99
CA PRO A 54 24.44 -6.05 -7.05
C PRO A 54 24.48 -4.90 -8.05
N GLY A 55 25.01 -3.75 -7.64
CA GLY A 55 25.17 -2.59 -8.51
C GLY A 55 23.89 -1.78 -8.79
N ILE A 56 22.74 -2.17 -8.22
CA ILE A 56 21.45 -1.54 -8.58
C ILE A 56 21.39 -0.06 -8.19
N LEU A 57 21.96 0.30 -7.03
CA LEU A 57 21.98 1.68 -6.55
C LEU A 57 22.83 2.59 -7.45
N GLU A 58 23.86 2.05 -8.07
CA GLU A 58 24.78 2.77 -8.94
C GLU A 58 24.27 2.84 -10.38
N GLN A 59 23.63 1.78 -10.85
CA GLN A 59 23.21 1.64 -12.25
C GLN A 59 21.81 2.17 -12.52
N ARG A 60 20.94 2.16 -11.50
CA ARG A 60 19.50 2.39 -11.69
C ARG A 60 18.95 3.53 -10.86
N LEU A 61 19.67 4.09 -9.89
CA LEU A 61 19.17 5.17 -9.05
C LEU A 61 19.95 6.48 -9.28
N VAL A 62 19.23 7.48 -9.79
CA VAL A 62 19.75 8.83 -10.07
C VAL A 62 18.94 9.86 -9.28
N PHE A 63 19.63 10.77 -8.61
CA PHE A 63 19.03 11.96 -8.02
C PHE A 63 19.19 13.12 -9.00
N GLU A 64 18.17 13.93 -9.19
CA GLU A 64 18.19 15.05 -10.13
C GLU A 64 17.92 16.37 -9.41
N ALA A 65 18.81 17.34 -9.58
CA ALA A 65 18.66 18.71 -9.12
C ALA A 65 18.44 19.65 -10.32
N LEU A 66 17.30 20.34 -10.33
CA LEU A 66 16.92 21.28 -11.38
C LEU A 66 17.08 22.72 -10.88
N ASP A 67 17.80 23.55 -11.65
CA ASP A 67 18.17 24.92 -11.24
C ASP A 67 17.00 25.93 -11.34
N ASN A 68 16.02 25.65 -12.21
CA ASN A 68 14.82 26.49 -12.40
C ASN A 68 13.57 25.77 -11.86
N VAL A 69 13.39 25.78 -10.54
CA VAL A 69 12.16 25.35 -9.86
C VAL A 69 11.08 26.43 -9.99
N ALA A 70 10.85 26.94 -11.20
CA ALA A 70 9.64 27.71 -11.50
C ALA A 70 8.47 26.73 -11.44
N ALA A 71 7.94 26.55 -10.22
CA ALA A 71 6.82 25.70 -9.86
C ALA A 71 6.93 24.27 -10.41
N MET A 72 7.68 23.41 -9.72
CA MET A 72 7.26 22.01 -9.65
C MET A 72 5.78 22.05 -9.26
N SER A 73 4.90 21.67 -10.19
CA SER A 73 3.47 21.58 -9.92
C SER A 73 3.28 20.82 -8.61
N PRO A 74 2.28 21.15 -7.77
CA PRO A 74 1.92 20.32 -6.62
C PRO A 74 1.74 18.84 -7.01
N TRP A 75 1.46 18.60 -8.30
CA TRP A 75 1.23 17.31 -8.94
C TRP A 75 2.45 16.73 -9.69
N SER A 76 3.61 17.40 -9.68
CA SER A 76 4.81 16.90 -10.36
C SER A 76 5.47 15.79 -9.54
N ASP A 77 5.66 14.63 -10.14
CA ASP A 77 6.13 13.44 -9.43
C ASP A 77 7.57 13.64 -8.91
N SER A 78 7.79 13.33 -7.63
CA SER A 78 9.12 13.42 -7.02
C SER A 78 9.99 12.20 -7.37
N GLY A 79 9.35 11.13 -7.83
CA GLY A 79 9.99 9.92 -8.32
C GLY A 79 9.54 9.64 -9.75
N SER A 80 10.41 9.02 -10.53
CA SER A 80 10.05 8.51 -11.84
C SER A 80 10.78 7.21 -12.08
N PHE A 81 10.00 6.14 -12.19
CA PHE A 81 10.49 4.82 -12.53
C PHE A 81 10.37 4.55 -14.03
N SER A 82 11.42 3.98 -14.62
CA SER A 82 11.41 3.49 -15.99
C SER A 82 12.16 2.16 -16.10
N PRO A 83 11.54 1.12 -16.68
CA PRO A 83 12.25 -0.13 -16.97
C PRO A 83 13.51 0.04 -17.80
N SER A 84 13.53 0.99 -18.74
CA SER A 84 14.68 1.20 -19.62
C SER A 84 15.78 2.02 -18.97
N SER A 85 15.43 3.11 -18.28
CA SER A 85 16.39 4.11 -17.80
C SER A 85 16.66 4.10 -16.30
N GLY A 86 15.92 3.29 -15.53
CA GLY A 86 16.00 3.25 -14.08
C GLY A 86 15.11 4.28 -13.39
N SER A 87 15.37 4.44 -12.11
CA SER A 87 14.72 5.32 -11.15
C SER A 87 15.39 6.68 -11.07
N VAL A 88 14.58 7.73 -11.19
CA VAL A 88 15.00 9.13 -11.00
C VAL A 88 14.26 9.73 -9.80
N VAL A 89 15.01 10.38 -8.91
CA VAL A 89 14.48 11.09 -7.74
C VAL A 89 14.75 12.58 -7.92
N THR A 90 13.68 13.36 -8.08
CA THR A 90 13.78 14.81 -8.26
C THR A 90 13.90 15.50 -6.90
N LEU A 91 15.00 16.24 -6.71
CA LEU A 91 15.25 17.05 -5.52
C LEU A 91 14.52 18.39 -5.60
N GLY A 92 14.26 18.99 -4.44
CA GLY A 92 13.66 20.33 -4.30
C GLY A 92 12.24 20.32 -3.77
N ARG A 93 11.57 19.16 -3.75
CA ARG A 93 10.20 19.02 -3.21
C ARG A 93 10.16 18.56 -1.75
N TRP A 94 11.07 17.66 -1.37
CA TRP A 94 11.15 17.10 -0.03
C TRP A 94 12.54 17.36 0.54
N ASP A 95 12.65 17.40 1.86
CA ASP A 95 13.94 17.44 2.52
C ASP A 95 14.79 16.18 2.25
N GLU A 96 15.95 16.10 2.91
CA GLU A 96 16.88 14.98 2.74
C GLU A 96 16.20 13.62 3.03
N ASP A 97 15.40 13.55 4.09
CA ASP A 97 14.76 12.32 4.55
C ASP A 97 13.60 11.90 3.66
N GLY A 98 12.77 12.86 3.26
CA GLY A 98 11.73 12.65 2.27
C GLY A 98 12.31 12.14 0.95
N SER A 99 13.38 12.78 0.46
CA SER A 99 14.07 12.36 -0.78
C SER A 99 14.67 10.96 -0.69
N VAL A 100 15.16 10.56 0.49
CA VAL A 100 15.64 9.19 0.73
C VAL A 100 14.51 8.18 0.67
N GLY A 101 13.32 8.47 1.21
CA GLY A 101 12.20 7.55 1.08
C GLY A 101 11.61 7.52 -0.32
N ILE A 102 11.65 8.62 -1.09
CA ILE A 102 11.37 8.55 -2.54
C ILE A 102 12.37 7.61 -3.23
N ALA A 103 13.66 7.70 -2.91
CA ALA A 103 14.63 6.76 -3.47
C ALA A 103 14.35 5.30 -3.14
N LEU A 104 13.84 5.00 -1.94
CA LEU A 104 13.46 3.64 -1.54
C LEU A 104 12.14 3.19 -2.20
N HIS A 105 11.20 4.11 -2.40
CA HIS A 105 10.00 3.89 -3.21
C HIS A 105 10.39 3.48 -4.64
N GLU A 106 11.27 4.25 -5.25
CA GLU A 106 11.72 3.97 -6.61
C GLU A 106 12.54 2.68 -6.72
N LEU A 107 13.38 2.42 -5.73
CA LEU A 107 14.14 1.17 -5.63
C LEU A 107 13.23 -0.03 -5.41
N ALA A 108 12.10 0.13 -4.71
CA ALA A 108 11.11 -0.93 -4.57
C ALA A 108 10.53 -1.32 -5.95
N HIS A 109 10.25 -0.36 -6.84
CA HIS A 109 9.84 -0.66 -8.22
C HIS A 109 10.90 -1.49 -8.96
N GLU A 110 12.17 -1.10 -8.88
CA GLU A 110 13.29 -1.84 -9.46
C GLU A 110 13.41 -3.27 -8.91
N MET A 111 13.32 -3.41 -7.59
CA MET A 111 13.43 -4.70 -6.90
C MET A 111 12.26 -5.62 -7.24
N HIS A 112 11.05 -5.07 -7.30
CA HIS A 112 9.86 -5.84 -7.70
C HIS A 112 9.96 -6.29 -9.15
N MET A 113 10.43 -5.45 -10.06
CA MET A 113 10.63 -5.88 -11.44
C MET A 113 11.61 -7.05 -11.57
N ARG A 114 12.70 -7.01 -10.80
CA ARG A 114 13.68 -8.10 -10.78
C ARG A 114 13.17 -9.37 -10.11
N HIS A 115 12.12 -9.26 -9.31
CA HIS A 115 11.40 -10.39 -8.73
C HIS A 115 10.39 -11.02 -9.72
N GLY A 116 10.32 -10.54 -10.97
CA GLY A 116 9.37 -11.04 -11.98
C GLY A 116 8.12 -10.17 -12.12
N GLY A 117 8.04 -9.01 -11.47
CA GLY A 117 7.18 -7.93 -11.95
C GLY A 117 7.77 -7.31 -13.23
N TYR A 118 7.11 -6.61 -14.14
CA TYR A 118 5.70 -6.49 -14.49
C TYR A 118 5.53 -6.96 -15.93
N ASP A 119 4.64 -7.93 -16.15
CA ASP A 119 3.75 -8.04 -17.33
C ASP A 119 2.26 -8.21 -16.90
N HIS A 120 1.99 -8.51 -15.62
CA HIS A 120 0.64 -8.83 -15.10
C HIS A 120 0.25 -8.15 -13.76
N SER A 121 1.15 -7.44 -13.08
CA SER A 121 0.82 -6.83 -11.79
C SER A 121 0.04 -5.50 -11.96
N ASP A 122 -0.94 -5.26 -11.08
CA ASP A 122 -1.72 -4.01 -11.03
C ASP A 122 -0.84 -2.86 -10.48
N GLY A 123 -1.14 -1.63 -10.87
CA GLY A 123 -0.59 -0.42 -10.28
C GLY A 123 -0.79 -0.34 -8.76
N VAL A 124 -1.88 -0.89 -8.21
CA VAL A 124 -2.09 -0.92 -6.74
C VAL A 124 -1.02 -1.74 -6.03
N LEU A 125 -0.72 -2.96 -6.50
CA LEU A 125 0.33 -3.81 -5.93
C LEU A 125 1.69 -3.12 -6.00
N ARG A 126 1.92 -2.44 -7.12
CA ARG A 126 3.15 -1.71 -7.38
C ARG A 126 3.40 -0.67 -6.31
N GLU A 127 2.40 0.19 -6.12
CA GLU A 127 2.48 1.25 -5.13
C GLU A 127 2.50 0.68 -3.72
N ALA A 128 1.82 -0.44 -3.45
CA ALA A 128 1.82 -1.05 -2.13
C ALA A 128 3.23 -1.46 -1.68
N LEU A 129 4.02 -2.09 -2.55
CA LEU A 129 5.41 -2.46 -2.23
C LEU A 129 6.29 -1.22 -1.99
N SER A 130 6.12 -0.19 -2.81
CA SER A 130 6.90 1.03 -2.66
C SER A 130 6.54 1.82 -1.42
N LEU A 131 5.26 1.84 -1.04
CA LEU A 131 4.77 2.42 0.23
C LEU A 131 5.25 1.62 1.45
N LEU A 132 5.38 0.29 1.33
CA LEU A 132 6.00 -0.52 2.39
C LEU A 132 7.45 -0.08 2.64
N ALA A 133 8.22 0.17 1.58
CA ALA A 133 9.61 0.64 1.67
C ALA A 133 9.69 2.05 2.29
N GLU A 134 8.79 2.95 1.93
CA GLU A 134 8.73 4.29 2.55
C GLU A 134 8.41 4.23 4.05
N ASN A 135 7.40 3.46 4.43
CA ASN A 135 7.01 3.30 5.82
C ASN A 135 8.16 2.72 6.65
N GLU A 136 8.93 1.79 6.09
CA GLU A 136 10.14 1.25 6.74
C GLU A 136 11.24 2.32 6.90
N ALA A 137 11.30 3.29 5.98
CA ALA A 137 12.18 4.45 6.09
C ALA A 137 11.69 5.51 7.11
N GLY A 138 10.52 5.30 7.72
CA GLY A 138 9.88 6.25 8.62
C GLY A 138 9.13 7.38 7.90
N LEU A 139 8.91 7.26 6.60
CA LEU A 139 8.07 8.21 5.86
C LEU A 139 6.62 7.73 5.86
N HIS A 140 5.70 8.63 6.20
CA HIS A 140 4.27 8.39 6.13
C HIS A 140 3.63 9.45 5.23
N ARG A 141 3.12 9.00 4.07
CA ARG A 141 2.48 9.86 3.08
C ARG A 141 1.04 9.42 2.85
N THR A 142 0.15 10.40 2.82
CA THR A 142 -1.24 10.21 2.36
C THR A 142 -1.33 10.68 0.91
N PHE A 143 -1.87 9.82 0.05
CA PHE A 143 -2.06 10.13 -1.36
C PHE A 143 -3.55 10.22 -1.66
N GLU A 144 -3.93 11.17 -2.50
CA GLU A 144 -5.35 11.43 -2.86
C GLU A 144 -5.71 10.89 -4.26
N ARG A 145 -4.82 10.12 -4.90
CA ARG A 145 -4.99 9.68 -6.30
C ARG A 145 -4.84 8.18 -6.42
N GLU A 146 -5.70 7.55 -7.20
CA GLU A 146 -5.53 6.14 -7.58
C GLU A 146 -4.33 5.93 -8.51
N PRO A 147 -3.60 4.81 -8.40
CA PRO A 147 -3.82 3.67 -7.48
C PRO A 147 -3.20 3.87 -6.08
N TYR A 148 -2.51 4.99 -5.82
CA TYR A 148 -1.80 5.25 -4.56
C TYR A 148 -2.72 5.32 -3.35
N TYR A 149 -3.92 5.90 -3.49
CA TYR A 149 -4.90 5.98 -2.42
C TYR A 149 -5.26 4.57 -1.91
N THR A 150 -5.65 3.67 -2.82
CA THR A 150 -5.98 2.28 -2.47
C THR A 150 -4.78 1.55 -1.87
N ALA A 151 -3.61 1.66 -2.49
CA ALA A 151 -2.39 1.03 -1.99
C ALA A 151 -1.99 1.53 -0.58
N SER A 152 -2.11 2.83 -0.33
CA SER A 152 -1.83 3.46 0.98
C SER A 152 -2.79 2.93 2.04
N ASN A 153 -4.09 2.89 1.76
CA ASN A 153 -5.07 2.32 2.68
C ASN A 153 -4.76 0.85 2.99
N LEU A 154 -4.40 0.04 2.00
CA LEU A 154 -4.08 -1.38 2.21
C LEU A 154 -2.82 -1.58 3.05
N ILE A 155 -1.74 -0.89 2.73
CA ILE A 155 -0.48 -1.00 3.45
C ILE A 155 -0.58 -0.49 4.88
N ASN A 156 -1.32 0.60 5.11
CA ASN A 156 -1.57 1.11 6.46
C ASN A 156 -2.38 0.11 7.29
N GLN A 157 -3.35 -0.56 6.67
CA GLN A 157 -4.11 -1.63 7.31
C GLN A 157 -3.22 -2.84 7.66
N LEU A 158 -2.39 -3.31 6.72
CA LEU A 158 -1.43 -4.38 6.96
C LEU A 158 -0.45 -4.04 8.10
N ASN A 159 0.17 -2.86 8.06
CA ASN A 159 1.12 -2.44 9.10
C ASN A 159 0.45 -2.23 10.47
N GLY A 160 -0.83 -1.84 10.49
CA GLY A 160 -1.63 -1.77 11.72
C GLY A 160 -1.94 -3.12 12.35
N MET A 161 -1.81 -4.23 11.61
CA MET A 161 -2.06 -5.57 12.14
C MET A 161 -0.79 -6.17 12.74
N SER A 162 -0.85 -6.50 14.03
CA SER A 162 0.30 -6.99 14.80
C SER A 162 0.99 -8.22 14.20
N GLY A 163 0.23 -9.12 13.54
CA GLY A 163 0.77 -10.32 12.90
C GLY A 163 1.63 -10.04 11.66
N PHE A 164 1.34 -8.97 10.93
CA PHE A 164 2.10 -8.53 9.77
C PHE A 164 3.19 -7.53 10.20
N GLY A 165 2.82 -6.46 10.91
CA GLY A 165 3.73 -5.37 11.27
C GLY A 165 4.93 -5.76 12.14
N ARG A 166 4.87 -6.88 12.89
CA ARG A 166 6.00 -7.39 13.69
C ARG A 166 7.01 -8.19 12.88
N GLN A 167 6.72 -8.53 11.63
CA GLN A 167 7.62 -9.28 10.79
C GLN A 167 8.77 -8.40 10.28
N SER A 168 9.92 -9.03 9.98
CA SER A 168 11.01 -8.34 9.28
C SER A 168 10.52 -7.80 7.94
N PHE A 169 11.11 -6.70 7.49
CA PHE A 169 10.78 -6.11 6.19
C PHE A 169 10.82 -7.14 5.06
N GLY A 170 11.89 -7.93 4.96
CA GLY A 170 12.05 -8.94 3.91
C GLY A 170 10.88 -9.92 3.83
N LYS A 171 10.32 -10.36 4.96
CA LYS A 171 9.15 -11.25 4.98
C LYS A 171 7.89 -10.55 4.50
N ARG A 172 7.63 -9.32 5.00
CA ARG A 172 6.50 -8.51 4.55
C ARG A 172 6.55 -8.21 3.06
N TRP A 173 7.75 -7.88 2.58
CA TRP A 173 8.04 -7.64 1.18
C TRP A 173 7.75 -8.88 0.33
N GLU A 174 8.27 -10.05 0.71
CA GLU A 174 8.03 -11.31 0.01
C GLU A 174 6.54 -11.69 0.00
N GLU A 175 5.83 -11.52 1.12
CA GLU A 175 4.40 -11.81 1.19
C GLU A 175 3.59 -10.96 0.20
N ILE A 176 3.92 -9.66 0.08
CA ILE A 176 3.25 -8.77 -0.87
C ILE A 176 3.73 -9.03 -2.30
N ALA A 177 5.03 -9.23 -2.54
CA ALA A 177 5.60 -9.39 -3.88
C ALA A 177 5.15 -10.68 -4.58
N ASN A 178 4.73 -11.70 -3.83
CA ASN A 178 4.17 -12.93 -4.38
C ASN A 178 2.69 -12.80 -4.81
N ILE A 179 2.04 -11.67 -4.50
CA ILE A 179 0.67 -11.43 -4.89
C ILE A 179 0.62 -10.98 -6.35
N THR A 180 -0.35 -11.48 -7.11
CA THR A 180 -0.48 -11.18 -8.54
C THR A 180 -1.61 -10.21 -8.87
N SER A 181 -2.44 -9.81 -7.89
CA SER A 181 -3.58 -8.90 -8.07
C SER A 181 -3.84 -8.03 -6.83
N ASP A 182 -4.51 -6.89 -7.03
CA ASP A 182 -5.02 -6.03 -5.94
C ASP A 182 -6.00 -6.78 -5.01
N VAL A 183 -6.79 -7.70 -5.58
CA VAL A 183 -7.63 -8.65 -4.84
C VAL A 183 -6.79 -9.46 -3.85
N GLY A 184 -5.66 -10.02 -4.28
CA GLY A 184 -4.81 -10.82 -3.40
C GLY A 184 -4.23 -9.99 -2.24
N LEU A 185 -3.99 -8.69 -2.43
CA LEU A 185 -3.55 -7.80 -1.35
C LEU A 185 -4.64 -7.59 -0.29
N SER A 186 -5.89 -7.56 -0.73
CA SER A 186 -7.06 -7.52 0.16
C SER A 186 -7.26 -8.81 0.92
N ASP A 187 -7.09 -9.95 0.23
CA ASP A 187 -7.18 -11.27 0.84
C ASP A 187 -6.10 -11.44 1.91
N LEU A 188 -4.89 -10.92 1.67
CA LEU A 188 -3.84 -10.86 2.67
C LEU A 188 -4.30 -10.06 3.89
N VAL A 189 -4.95 -8.91 3.69
CA VAL A 189 -5.50 -8.12 4.81
C VAL A 189 -6.56 -8.92 5.56
N ASN A 190 -7.53 -9.51 4.85
CA ASN A 190 -8.60 -10.29 5.45
C ASN A 190 -8.06 -11.47 6.25
N TYR A 191 -7.04 -12.15 5.72
CA TYR A 191 -6.33 -13.24 6.40
C TYR A 191 -5.68 -12.78 7.71
N TYR A 192 -4.90 -11.69 7.68
CA TYR A 192 -4.27 -11.17 8.90
C TYR A 192 -5.29 -10.64 9.90
N LEU A 193 -6.37 -10.04 9.41
CA LEU A 193 -7.42 -9.50 10.24
C LEU A 193 -8.18 -10.62 10.95
N ASP A 194 -8.57 -11.67 10.22
CA ASP A 194 -9.21 -12.86 10.79
C ASP A 194 -8.29 -13.58 11.80
N ARG A 195 -6.99 -13.65 11.52
CA ARG A 195 -6.01 -14.27 12.40
C ARG A 195 -5.74 -13.45 13.67
N SER A 196 -5.70 -12.13 13.58
CA SER A 196 -5.35 -11.24 14.69
C SER A 196 -6.53 -10.86 15.59
N GLU A 197 -7.72 -10.68 15.02
CA GLU A 197 -8.93 -10.25 15.73
C GLU A 197 -9.94 -11.41 15.92
N HIS A 198 -9.71 -12.59 15.33
CA HIS A 198 -10.57 -13.77 15.45
C HIS A 198 -12.03 -13.55 15.05
N LEU A 199 -12.26 -12.78 13.98
CA LEU A 199 -13.60 -12.50 13.46
C LEU A 199 -14.35 -13.76 13.00
N GLY A 200 -13.62 -14.81 12.61
CA GLY A 200 -14.16 -16.10 12.22
C GLY A 200 -14.55 -16.19 10.74
N LEU A 201 -14.01 -15.32 9.89
CA LEU A 201 -14.27 -15.29 8.45
C LEU A 201 -13.90 -16.63 7.79
N GLY A 202 -12.72 -17.17 8.06
CA GLY A 202 -12.31 -18.45 7.49
C GLY A 202 -13.19 -19.62 7.96
N ARG A 203 -13.65 -19.59 9.22
CA ARG A 203 -14.58 -20.60 9.75
C ARG A 203 -15.97 -20.44 9.14
N TRP A 204 -16.41 -19.21 8.91
CA TRP A 204 -17.70 -18.93 8.29
C TRP A 204 -17.71 -19.39 6.82
N LEU A 205 -16.69 -19.04 6.03
CA LEU A 205 -16.55 -19.49 4.63
C LEU A 205 -16.56 -21.01 4.50
N LYS A 206 -15.82 -21.70 5.39
CA LYS A 206 -15.81 -23.18 5.42
C LYS A 206 -17.17 -23.80 5.71
N ARG A 207 -18.00 -23.10 6.50
CA ARG A 207 -19.36 -23.52 6.88
C ARG A 207 -20.40 -23.15 5.83
N TYR A 208 -20.17 -22.07 5.08
CA TYR A 208 -21.08 -21.52 4.09
C TYR A 208 -21.18 -22.40 2.84
N THR A 209 -20.03 -22.81 2.29
CA THR A 209 -19.97 -23.71 1.12
C THR A 209 -18.73 -24.60 1.21
N GLU A 210 -18.74 -25.77 0.59
CA GLU A 210 -17.56 -26.64 0.38
C GLU A 210 -16.81 -26.32 -0.92
N ASP A 211 -17.48 -25.64 -1.85
CA ASP A 211 -16.93 -25.22 -3.14
C ASP A 211 -15.87 -24.11 -2.95
N ILE A 212 -14.64 -24.42 -3.38
CA ILE A 212 -13.49 -23.52 -3.26
C ILE A 212 -13.67 -22.31 -4.20
N GLU A 213 -14.16 -22.52 -5.43
CA GLU A 213 -14.33 -21.44 -6.40
C GLU A 213 -15.35 -20.41 -5.89
N LEU A 214 -16.43 -20.88 -5.28
CA LEU A 214 -17.42 -20.00 -4.66
C LEU A 214 -16.87 -19.25 -3.43
N ARG A 215 -16.04 -19.90 -2.60
CA ARG A 215 -15.39 -19.22 -1.45
C ARG A 215 -14.47 -18.10 -1.94
N ASP A 216 -13.67 -18.39 -2.95
CA ASP A 216 -12.73 -17.44 -3.55
C ASP A 216 -13.51 -16.29 -4.22
N GLY A 217 -14.63 -16.58 -4.89
CA GLY A 217 -15.54 -15.57 -5.43
C GLY A 217 -16.12 -14.63 -4.36
N ILE A 218 -16.50 -15.16 -3.19
CA ILE A 218 -17.01 -14.35 -2.07
C ILE A 218 -15.91 -13.51 -1.43
N LEU A 219 -14.73 -14.08 -1.22
CA LEU A 219 -13.55 -13.34 -0.72
C LEU A 219 -13.18 -12.22 -1.67
N ASN A 220 -13.19 -12.49 -2.97
CA ASN A 220 -12.95 -11.49 -4.01
C ASN A 220 -14.01 -10.37 -3.98
N HIS A 221 -15.30 -10.70 -3.88
CA HIS A 221 -16.34 -9.67 -3.79
C HIS A 221 -16.18 -8.82 -2.52
N LEU A 222 -15.93 -9.47 -1.38
CA LEU A 222 -15.65 -8.82 -0.10
C LEU A 222 -14.44 -7.89 -0.20
N ALA A 223 -13.36 -8.35 -0.83
CA ALA A 223 -12.17 -7.56 -1.11
C ALA A 223 -12.53 -6.31 -1.91
N VAL A 224 -13.12 -6.46 -3.10
CA VAL A 224 -13.50 -5.35 -4.00
C VAL A 224 -14.35 -4.29 -3.29
N VAL A 225 -15.33 -4.72 -2.48
CA VAL A 225 -16.21 -3.78 -1.77
C VAL A 225 -15.49 -3.08 -0.63
N SER A 226 -14.72 -3.83 0.18
CA SER A 226 -14.12 -3.31 1.41
C SER A 226 -12.78 -2.59 1.21
N LEU A 227 -12.16 -2.74 0.04
CA LEU A 227 -10.83 -2.24 -0.30
C LEU A 227 -10.63 -0.75 -0.04
N ARG A 228 -11.63 0.04 -0.40
CA ARG A 228 -11.67 1.51 -0.25
C ARG A 228 -11.94 1.99 1.17
N TYR A 229 -12.38 1.10 2.07
CA TYR A 229 -12.76 1.46 3.43
C TYR A 229 -11.58 1.33 4.39
N SER A 230 -11.63 2.10 5.47
CA SER A 230 -10.67 2.02 6.56
C SER A 230 -10.72 0.66 7.26
N LEU A 231 -9.72 0.39 8.11
CA LEU A 231 -9.64 -0.85 8.89
C LEU A 231 -10.88 -1.08 9.75
N SER A 232 -11.42 -0.02 10.36
CA SER A 232 -12.58 -0.11 11.27
C SER A 232 -13.83 -0.56 10.52
N TYR A 233 -14.10 0.04 9.36
CA TYR A 233 -15.26 -0.33 8.54
C TYR A 233 -15.11 -1.73 7.94
N ARG A 234 -13.89 -2.11 7.54
CA ARG A 234 -13.64 -3.48 7.07
C ARG A 234 -13.90 -4.52 8.16
N ARG A 235 -13.49 -4.24 9.41
CA ARG A 235 -13.82 -5.09 10.57
C ARG A 235 -15.32 -5.24 10.75
N HIS A 236 -16.05 -4.12 10.79
CA HIS A 236 -17.51 -4.13 10.95
C HIS A 236 -18.20 -4.91 9.84
N LEU A 237 -17.79 -4.71 8.59
CA LEU A 237 -18.33 -5.44 7.44
C LEU A 237 -18.11 -6.95 7.56
N ILE A 238 -16.91 -7.39 7.92
CA ILE A 238 -16.62 -8.82 8.16
C ILE A 238 -17.44 -9.35 9.34
N GLU A 239 -17.59 -8.59 10.42
CA GLU A 239 -18.40 -8.99 11.57
C GLU A 239 -19.88 -9.21 11.21
N GLN A 240 -20.45 -8.36 10.36
CA GLN A 240 -21.82 -8.57 9.88
C GLN A 240 -21.91 -9.76 8.94
N LEU A 241 -20.93 -9.93 8.05
CA LEU A 241 -20.85 -11.07 7.15
C LEU A 241 -20.86 -12.41 7.90
N VAL A 242 -20.03 -12.55 8.93
CA VAL A 242 -19.93 -13.83 9.68
C VAL A 242 -21.17 -14.12 10.53
N ARG A 243 -22.03 -13.12 10.75
CA ARG A 243 -23.34 -13.27 11.43
C ARG A 243 -24.43 -13.73 10.48
N CYS A 244 -24.22 -13.68 9.16
CA CYS A 244 -25.17 -14.19 8.19
C CYS A 244 -25.38 -15.71 8.36
N PRO A 245 -26.64 -16.17 8.26
CA PRO A 245 -26.99 -17.58 8.25
C PRO A 245 -26.42 -18.25 7.00
N ARG A 246 -26.27 -19.58 7.02
CA ARG A 246 -25.71 -20.32 5.88
C ARG A 246 -26.67 -20.33 4.69
N GLU A 247 -27.94 -20.06 4.95
CA GLU A 247 -29.06 -20.12 4.02
C GLU A 247 -29.15 -18.88 3.11
N ILE A 248 -28.35 -17.83 3.35
CA ILE A 248 -28.27 -16.70 2.40
C ILE A 248 -27.70 -17.19 1.07
N SER A 249 -28.40 -16.94 -0.04
CA SER A 249 -27.88 -17.36 -1.35
C SER A 249 -26.67 -16.50 -1.75
N PRO A 250 -25.76 -17.02 -2.61
CA PRO A 250 -24.63 -16.24 -3.11
C PRO A 250 -25.05 -14.92 -3.79
N ASP A 251 -26.17 -14.94 -4.52
CA ASP A 251 -26.73 -13.76 -5.17
C ASP A 251 -27.21 -12.72 -4.17
N GLN A 252 -27.87 -13.15 -3.08
CA GLN A 252 -28.29 -12.26 -2.00
C GLN A 252 -27.10 -11.64 -1.30
N LEU A 253 -26.06 -12.44 -1.03
CA LEU A 253 -24.84 -11.93 -0.41
C LEU A 253 -24.14 -10.89 -1.30
N SER A 254 -24.03 -11.19 -2.60
CA SER A 254 -23.46 -10.26 -3.58
C SER A 254 -24.25 -8.96 -3.64
N TYR A 255 -25.59 -9.07 -3.68
CA TYR A 255 -26.48 -7.90 -3.66
C TYR A 255 -26.28 -7.03 -2.41
N VAL A 256 -26.08 -7.62 -1.23
CA VAL A 256 -25.81 -6.89 0.02
C VAL A 256 -24.50 -6.10 -0.08
N LEU A 257 -23.43 -6.74 -0.57
CA LEU A 257 -22.11 -6.11 -0.72
C LEU A 257 -22.12 -4.98 -1.77
N GLU A 258 -22.81 -5.19 -2.90
CA GLU A 258 -23.02 -4.15 -3.93
C GLU A 258 -23.89 -3.00 -3.43
N SER A 259 -24.88 -3.28 -2.57
CA SER A 259 -25.76 -2.26 -1.99
C SER A 259 -24.98 -1.33 -1.06
N ILE A 260 -24.04 -1.85 -0.25
CA ILE A 260 -23.15 -1.01 0.57
C ILE A 260 -22.38 -0.04 -0.31
N SER A 261 -21.75 -0.56 -1.36
CA SER A 261 -20.98 0.22 -2.33
C SER A 261 -21.81 1.31 -3.03
N THR A 262 -23.07 1.01 -3.31
CA THR A 262 -24.00 1.90 -4.01
C THR A 262 -24.54 2.98 -3.08
N LEU A 263 -24.92 2.63 -1.86
CA LEU A 263 -25.45 3.56 -0.86
C LEU A 263 -24.37 4.52 -0.39
N ASP A 264 -23.15 4.05 -0.12
CA ASP A 264 -21.98 4.87 0.21
C ASP A 264 -21.73 5.95 -0.86
N ARG A 265 -21.76 5.57 -2.15
CA ARG A 265 -21.63 6.53 -3.25
C ARG A 265 -22.79 7.52 -3.34
N ARG A 266 -24.01 7.09 -3.01
CA ARG A 266 -25.22 7.90 -3.12
C ARG A 266 -25.39 8.86 -1.93
N TYR A 267 -24.87 8.47 -0.77
CA TYR A 267 -24.98 9.18 0.50
C TYR A 267 -23.59 9.30 1.16
N PRO A 268 -22.65 10.07 0.58
CA PRO A 268 -21.25 10.11 1.04
C PRO A 268 -21.04 10.77 2.41
N ASN A 269 -22.07 11.43 2.94
CA ASN A 269 -22.04 12.05 4.28
C ASN A 269 -22.73 11.18 5.34
N ASP A 270 -23.39 10.09 4.93
CA ASP A 270 -24.06 9.19 5.86
C ASP A 270 -23.03 8.28 6.51
N ASP A 271 -23.37 7.81 7.71
CA ASP A 271 -22.51 6.94 8.49
C ASP A 271 -22.43 5.55 7.84
N LEU A 272 -21.23 5.20 7.35
CA LEU A 272 -20.99 3.94 6.67
C LEU A 272 -21.29 2.73 7.58
N ASP A 273 -21.16 2.85 8.90
CA ASP A 273 -21.55 1.79 9.83
C ASP A 273 -23.06 1.52 9.77
N GLN A 274 -23.88 2.57 9.64
CA GLN A 274 -25.32 2.46 9.51
C GLN A 274 -25.74 1.89 8.15
N ILE A 275 -25.04 2.25 7.08
CA ILE A 275 -25.25 1.67 5.75
C ILE A 275 -24.97 0.17 5.78
N ILE A 276 -23.85 -0.25 6.38
CA ILE A 276 -23.48 -1.65 6.55
C ILE A 276 -24.58 -2.38 7.34
N ASP A 277 -24.96 -1.86 8.52
CA ASP A 277 -25.99 -2.48 9.36
C ASP A 277 -27.34 -2.59 8.64
N PHE A 278 -27.74 -1.56 7.90
CA PHE A 278 -28.98 -1.55 7.12
C PHE A 278 -29.00 -2.66 6.06
N CYS A 279 -27.92 -2.80 5.29
CA CYS A 279 -27.81 -3.81 4.24
C CYS A 279 -27.84 -5.24 4.81
N PHE A 280 -27.22 -5.47 5.97
CA PHE A 280 -27.17 -6.79 6.62
C PHE A 280 -28.38 -7.10 7.52
N ALA A 281 -29.20 -6.11 7.89
CA ALA A 281 -30.33 -6.27 8.81
C ALA A 281 -31.35 -7.36 8.40
N PRO A 282 -31.72 -7.55 7.11
CA PRO A 282 -32.65 -8.61 6.71
C PRO A 282 -32.06 -10.02 6.85
N HIS A 283 -30.73 -10.11 6.91
CA HIS A 283 -30.01 -11.38 6.81
C HIS A 283 -29.37 -11.79 8.13
N THR A 284 -29.10 -10.87 9.04
CA THR A 284 -28.52 -11.21 10.35
C THR A 284 -29.61 -11.61 11.34
N ARG A 285 -29.40 -12.70 12.09
CA ARG A 285 -30.32 -13.05 13.19
C ARG A 285 -30.20 -11.97 14.25
N GLN A 286 -31.28 -11.20 14.49
CA GLN A 286 -31.34 -10.32 15.65
C GLN A 286 -31.01 -11.14 16.91
N ARG A 287 -29.97 -10.72 17.65
CA ARG A 287 -29.77 -11.20 19.03
C ARG A 287 -31.05 -10.83 19.77
N ARG A 288 -31.92 -11.81 20.03
CA ARG A 288 -33.00 -11.64 21.00
C ARG A 288 -32.33 -11.12 22.26
N ARG A 289 -32.59 -9.85 22.62
CA ARG A 289 -32.20 -9.30 23.92
C ARG A 289 -32.93 -10.16 24.96
N LEU A 290 -32.25 -11.16 25.51
CA LEU A 290 -32.73 -11.97 26.64
C LEU A 290 -32.59 -11.18 27.94
N LEU A 291 -33.02 -9.91 27.94
CA LEU A 291 -33.11 -9.06 29.12
C LEU A 291 -34.34 -8.16 28.98
N ALA A 292 -35.49 -8.73 29.35
CA ALA A 292 -36.64 -8.05 29.92
C ALA A 292 -37.60 -9.12 30.50
N PHE A 293 -37.15 -9.81 31.55
CA PHE A 293 -38.05 -10.40 32.55
C PHE A 293 -37.66 -9.79 33.91
N GLY A 294 -38.63 -9.15 34.57
CA GLY A 294 -38.53 -8.48 35.87
C GLY A 294 -38.55 -6.96 35.72
N SER A 295 -39.59 -6.23 36.08
CA SER A 295 -40.71 -6.48 37.02
C SER A 295 -42.01 -5.84 36.53
#